data_AF-A0A7C7C0P7-F1
#
_entry.id   AF-A0A7C7C0P7-F1
#
_cell.length_a   1.000
_cell.length_b   1.000
_cell.length_c   1.000
_cell.angle_alpha   90.00
_cell.angle_beta   90.00
_cell.angle_gamma   90.00
#
_symmetry.space_group_name_H-M   'P 1'
#
loop_
_entity.id
_entity.type
_entity.pdbx_description
1 polymer ?
#
loop_
_entity_poly.entity_id
_entity_poly.type
_entity_poly.pdbx_seq_one_letter_code
_entity_poly.pdbx_strand_id
1 'polypeptide(L)' 'MSTEICHPTEETWFICFATSGKLVVKAYASFNTNECMETPWDTIEQYTSQQEWEDRLEEYGITILFPPI' A
#
# COMPACT_ATOMS: atom_id res chain seq x y z
N MET A 1 -1.01 -15.40 11.18
CA MET A 1 -0.16 -15.43 9.97
C MET A 1 0.16 -13.97 9.67
N SER A 2 1.42 -13.62 9.49
CA SER A 2 1.82 -12.31 8.97
C SER A 2 2.30 -12.49 7.53
N THR A 3 1.99 -11.53 6.67
CA THR A 3 2.50 -11.44 5.31
C THR A 3 3.72 -10.52 5.33
N GLU A 4 4.84 -11.01 4.83
CA GLU A 4 6.09 -10.27 4.68
C GLU A 4 6.40 -10.09 3.20
N ILE A 5 6.67 -8.84 2.80
CA ILE A 5 7.13 -8.47 1.46
C ILE A 5 8.46 -7.74 1.63
N CYS A 6 9.53 -8.33 1.11
CA CYS A 6 10.89 -7.81 1.26
C CYS A 6 11.52 -7.55 -0.10
N HIS A 7 12.36 -6.52 -0.16
CA HIS A 7 13.24 -6.23 -1.29
C HIS A 7 12.51 -6.16 -2.64
N PRO A 8 11.56 -5.22 -2.81
CA PRO A 8 10.97 -5.00 -4.11
C PRO A 8 12.05 -4.54 -5.11
N THR A 9 11.81 -4.75 -6.40
CA THR A 9 12.75 -4.35 -7.46
C THR A 9 12.80 -2.84 -7.68
N GLU A 10 11.76 -2.12 -7.25
CA GLU A 10 11.60 -0.67 -7.34
C GLU A 10 10.77 -0.17 -6.16
N GLU A 11 10.65 1.15 -5.99
CA GLU A 11 9.76 1.72 -4.98
C GLU A 11 8.33 1.20 -5.21
N THR A 12 7.75 0.63 -4.15
CA THR A 12 6.45 -0.02 -4.23
C THR A 12 5.52 0.59 -3.18
N TRP A 13 4.33 0.96 -3.61
CA TRP A 13 3.25 1.43 -2.75
C TRP A 13 2.29 0.28 -2.47
N PHE A 14 1.72 0.25 -1.27
CA PHE A 14 0.79 -0.81 -0.90
C PHE A 14 -0.44 -0.28 -0.16
N ILE A 15 -1.50 -1.09 -0.23
CA ILE A 15 -2.70 -0.92 0.58
C ILE A 15 -3.06 -2.28 1.18
N CYS A 16 -3.12 -2.34 2.51
CA CYS A 16 -3.57 -3.51 3.25
C CYS A 16 -5.05 -3.41 3.56
N PHE A 17 -5.74 -4.55 3.44
CA PHE A 17 -7.16 -4.70 3.75
C PHE A 17 -7.37 -5.82 4.75
N ALA A 18 -8.38 -5.67 5.63
CA ALA A 18 -8.71 -6.72 6.60
C ALA A 18 -9.28 -7.99 5.96
N THR A 19 -9.88 -7.86 4.78
CA THR A 19 -10.53 -8.97 4.08
C THR A 19 -10.30 -8.86 2.59
N SER A 20 -10.42 -10.00 1.90
CA SER A 20 -10.28 -10.11 0.45
C SER A 20 -11.31 -9.30 -0.35
N GLY A 21 -12.41 -8.89 0.28
CA GLY A 21 -13.40 -7.99 -0.31
C GLY A 21 -12.95 -6.54 -0.42
N LYS A 22 -11.79 -6.18 0.17
CA LYS A 22 -11.17 -4.86 0.07
C LYS A 22 -12.08 -3.68 0.48
N LEU A 23 -13.03 -3.92 1.38
CA LEU A 23 -14.03 -2.91 1.76
C LEU A 23 -13.48 -1.84 2.71
N VAL A 24 -12.44 -2.17 3.48
CA VAL A 24 -11.88 -1.30 4.51
C VAL A 24 -10.36 -1.34 4.44
N VAL A 25 -9.77 -0.19 4.11
CA VAL A 25 -8.32 0.05 4.19
C VAL A 25 -7.88 -0.02 5.66
N LYS A 26 -6.81 -0.77 5.92
CA LYS A 26 -6.23 -0.93 7.27
C LYS A 26 -4.87 -0.28 7.42
N ALA A 27 -4.08 -0.29 6.36
CA ALA A 27 -2.79 0.38 6.30
C ALA A 27 -2.48 0.71 4.85
N TYR A 28 -1.68 1.75 4.63
CA TYR A 28 -1.16 2.14 3.33
C TYR A 28 0.16 2.87 3.55
N ALA A 29 1.17 2.56 2.74
CA ALA A 29 2.46 3.26 2.72
C ALA A 29 3.23 2.88 1.45
N SER A 30 4.46 3.37 1.33
CA SER A 30 5.46 2.87 0.39
C SER A 30 6.62 2.20 1.13
N PHE A 31 7.34 1.34 0.42
CA PHE A 31 8.61 0.78 0.84
C PHE A 31 9.56 0.71 -0.36
N ASN A 32 10.83 0.99 -0.12
CA ASN A 32 11.86 0.93 -1.15
C ASN A 32 12.54 -0.44 -1.22
N THR A 33 13.49 -0.58 -2.15
CA THR A 33 14.19 -1.86 -2.44
C THR A 33 15.03 -2.40 -1.28
N ASN A 34 15.34 -1.56 -0.29
CA ASN A 34 16.10 -1.94 0.91
C ASN A 34 15.20 -2.22 2.13
N GLU A 35 13.90 -2.06 1.98
CA GLU A 35 12.93 -2.20 3.06
C GLU A 35 12.14 -3.51 2.95
N CYS A 36 11.60 -3.92 4.09
CA CYS A 36 10.65 -4.99 4.22
C CYS A 36 9.38 -4.44 4.87
N MET A 37 8.24 -4.87 4.35
CA MET A 37 6.94 -4.64 4.94
C MET A 37 6.47 -5.94 5.60
N GLU A 38 6.17 -5.89 6.88
CA GLU A 38 5.45 -6.95 7.59
C GLU A 38 4.05 -6.43 7.95
N THR A 39 3.03 -7.26 7.73
CA THR A 39 1.65 -6.92 8.07
C THR A 39 0.87 -8.13 8.55
N PRO A 40 -0.06 -7.98 9.50
CA PRO A 40 -0.95 -9.06 9.91
C PRO A 40 -2.13 -9.27 8.94
N TRP A 41 -2.22 -8.48 7.87
CA TRP A 41 -3.33 -8.49 6.92
C TRP A 41 -3.02 -9.35 5.69
N ASP A 42 -3.85 -10.35 5.41
CA ASP A 42 -3.64 -11.29 4.30
C ASP A 42 -3.93 -10.69 2.90
N THR A 43 -4.64 -9.55 2.83
CA THR A 43 -5.03 -8.93 1.56
C THR A 43 -4.25 -7.64 1.35
N ILE A 44 -3.39 -7.65 0.34
CA ILE A 44 -2.48 -6.54 0.03
C ILE A 44 -2.55 -6.25 -1.46
N GLU A 45 -2.82 -5.01 -1.82
CA GLU A 45 -2.62 -4.48 -3.18
C GLU A 45 -1.25 -3.79 -3.22
N GLN A 46 -0.52 -3.97 -4.33
CA GLN A 46 0.79 -3.36 -4.57
C GLN A 46 0.77 -2.59 -5.89
N TYR A 47 1.48 -1.48 -5.92
CA TYR A 47 1.54 -0.54 -7.04
C TYR A 47 2.98 -0.10 -7.25
N THR A 48 3.38 0.12 -8.50
CA THR A 48 4.67 0.73 -8.87
C THR A 48 4.50 2.17 -9.37
N SER A 49 3.25 2.67 -9.43
CA SER A 49 2.92 4.05 -9.77
C SER A 49 2.29 4.71 -8.55
N GLN A 50 2.92 5.77 -8.04
CA GLN A 50 2.37 6.57 -6.94
C GLN A 50 0.98 7.09 -7.28
N GLN A 51 0.78 7.59 -8.51
CA GLN A 51 -0.51 8.14 -8.94
C GLN A 51 -1.62 7.09 -8.92
N GLU A 52 -1.37 5.87 -9.40
CA GLU A 52 -2.38 4.80 -9.38
C GLU A 52 -2.74 4.40 -7.94
N TRP A 53 -1.76 4.41 -7.04
CA TRP A 53 -1.98 4.16 -5.62
C TRP A 53 -2.79 5.27 -4.95
N GLU A 54 -2.51 6.53 -5.27
CA GLU A 54 -3.28 7.69 -4.81
C GLU A 54 -4.72 7.63 -5.30
N ASP A 55 -4.93 7.44 -6.61
CA ASP A 55 -6.26 7.30 -7.21
C ASP A 55 -7.05 6.18 -6.52
N ARG A 56 -6.38 5.06 -6.21
CA ARG A 56 -6.97 3.94 -5.49
C ARG A 56 -7.39 4.33 -4.07
N LEU A 57 -6.58 5.08 -3.34
CA LEU A 57 -6.91 5.56 -2.00
C LEU A 57 -8.09 6.54 -2.01
N GLU A 58 -8.18 7.37 -3.06
CA GLU A 58 -9.30 8.29 -3.24
C GLU A 58 -10.63 7.57 -3.46
N GLU A 59 -10.65 6.39 -4.09
CA GLU A 59 -11.85 5.53 -4.18
C GLU A 59 -12.38 5.11 -2.79
N TYR A 60 -11.50 5.09 -1.78
CA TYR A 60 -11.86 4.84 -0.37
C TYR A 60 -12.04 6.14 0.44
N GLY A 61 -12.00 7.30 -0.20
CA GLY A 61 -12.12 8.61 0.44
C GLY A 61 -10.88 9.03 1.23
N ILE A 62 -9.72 8.45 0.94
CA ILE A 62 -8.43 8.79 1.57
C ILE A 62 -7.66 9.68 0.59
N THR A 63 -7.49 10.96 0.94
CA THR A 63 -6.67 11.90 0.16
C THR A 63 -5.34 12.11 0.86
N ILE A 64 -4.23 11.89 0.15
CA ILE A 64 -2.89 12.19 0.65
C ILE A 64 -2.47 13.57 0.13
N LEU A 65 -2.18 14.47 1.06
CA LEU A 65 -1.63 15.78 0.74
C LEU A 65 -0.10 15.68 0.81
N PHE A 66 0.53 15.40 -0.33
CA PHE A 66 1.96 15.63 -0.43
C PHE A 66 2.22 17.14 -0.53
N PRO A 67 3.18 17.69 0.23
CA PRO A 67 3.55 19.08 0.05
C PRO A 67 4.01 19.29 -1.40
N PRO A 68 3.60 20.38 -2.07
CA PRO A 68 4.10 20.69 -3.40
C PRO A 68 5.63 20.80 -3.34
N ILE A 69 6.29 20.11 -4.29
CA ILE A 69 7.75 20.11 -4.48
C ILE A 69 8.20 21.46 -5.05
#